data_AF-A0A523YMY8-F1
#
_entry.id   AF-A0A523YMY8-F1
#
_cell.length_a   1.000
_cell.length_b   1.000
_cell.length_c   1.000
_cell.angle_alpha   90.00
_cell.angle_beta   90.00
_cell.angle_gamma   90.00
#
_symmetry.space_group_name_H-M   'P 1'
#
loop_
_entity.id
_entity.type
_entity.pdbx_description
1 polymer ?
#
loop_
_entity_poly.entity_id
_entity_poly.type
_entity_poly.pdbx_seq_one_letter_code
_entity_poly.pdbx_strand_id
1 'polypeptide(L)'
;MKHIKAIISILLMLMVVILVVENLGELSKTLTLKVDLLFWDSKTPPMAFYLVVIIVFLLGILVAGFYGILERFKLKKKIRIISKEKKEKDKELNSLRNLPIVESKIEDKGPEEEDQD
;
A
#
# COMPACT_ATOMS: atom_id res chain seq x y z
N MET A 1 9.46 7.91 -16.23
CA MET A 1 9.55 7.87 -14.74
C MET A 1 10.27 6.64 -14.18
N LYS A 2 10.01 5.41 -14.67
CA LYS A 2 10.62 4.18 -14.11
C LYS A 2 12.16 4.17 -14.26
N HIS A 3 12.68 4.60 -15.41
CA HIS A 3 14.12 4.70 -15.69
C HIS A 3 14.81 5.78 -14.88
N ILE A 4 14.19 6.96 -14.73
CA ILE A 4 14.72 8.06 -13.90
C ILE A 4 14.84 7.61 -12.43
N LYS A 5 13.81 6.93 -11.91
CA LYS A 5 13.85 6.34 -10.55
C LYS A 5 14.96 5.30 -10.41
N ALA A 6 15.21 4.49 -11.45
CA ALA A 6 16.29 3.51 -11.45
C ALA A 6 17.68 4.18 -11.48
N ILE A 7 17.87 5.22 -12.30
CA ILE A 7 19.13 5.98 -12.36
C ILE A 7 19.42 6.66 -11.02
N ILE A 8 18.41 7.31 -10.42
CA ILE A 8 18.54 7.93 -9.09
C ILE A 8 18.86 6.85 -8.03
N SER A 9 18.19 5.70 -8.09
CA SER A 9 18.45 4.59 -7.16
C SER A 9 19.87 4.05 -7.29
N ILE A 10 20.40 3.93 -8.52
CA ILE A 10 21.78 3.49 -8.77
C ILE A 10 22.77 4.52 -8.24
N LEU A 11 22.55 5.81 -8.52
CA LEU A 11 23.41 6.88 -8.04
C LEU A 11 23.43 6.95 -6.51
N LEU A 12 22.27 6.82 -5.87
CA LEU A 12 22.13 6.75 -4.42
C LEU A 12 22.88 5.53 -3.85
N MET A 13 22.72 4.35 -4.47
CA MET A 13 23.41 3.14 -4.05
C MET A 13 24.94 3.32 -4.12
N LEU A 14 25.44 3.93 -5.20
CA LEU A 14 26.86 4.20 -5.38
C LEU A 14 27.39 5.18 -4.32
N MET A 15 26.63 6.24 -4.02
CA MET A 15 26.94 7.18 -2.95
C MET A 15 27.07 6.48 -1.59
N VAL A 16 26.13 5.59 -1.26
CA VAL A 16 26.17 4.82 -0.02
C VAL A 16 27.42 3.95 0.05
N VAL A 17 27.80 3.28 -1.03
CA VAL A 17 29.02 2.46 -1.08
C VAL A 17 30.27 3.30 -0.84
N ILE A 18 30.38 4.46 -1.49
CA ILE A 18 31.52 5.38 -1.29
C ILE A 18 31.62 5.79 0.18
N LEU A 19 30.52 6.25 0.78
CA LEU A 19 30.49 6.64 2.18
C LEU A 19 30.91 5.49 3.10
N VAL A 20 30.44 4.27 2.85
CA VAL A 20 30.85 3.11 3.65
C VAL A 20 32.35 2.88 3.52
N VAL A 21 32.89 2.84 2.30
CA VAL A 21 34.32 2.58 2.06
C VAL A 21 35.21 3.65 2.67
N GLU A 22 34.87 4.93 2.51
CA GLU A 22 35.62 6.05 3.10
C GLU A 22 35.59 6.00 4.64
N ASN A 23 34.46 5.59 5.23
CA ASN A 23 34.29 5.54 6.67
C ASN A 23 34.60 4.18 7.28
N LEU A 24 35.15 3.22 6.53
CA LEU A 24 35.46 1.87 7.04
C LEU A 24 36.36 1.90 8.27
N GLY A 25 37.33 2.82 8.32
CA GLY A 25 38.23 3.00 9.46
C GLY A 25 37.48 3.39 10.73
N GLU A 26 36.50 4.29 10.63
CA GLU A 26 35.64 4.70 11.74
C GLU A 26 34.61 3.61 12.10
N LEU A 27 34.05 2.94 11.10
CA LEU A 27 33.09 1.83 11.28
C LEU A 27 33.71 0.58 11.91
N SER A 28 35.03 0.42 11.80
CA SER A 28 35.76 -0.70 12.41
C SER A 28 36.11 -0.46 13.87
N LYS A 29 35.92 0.76 14.39
CA LYS A 29 36.18 1.06 15.80
C LYS A 29 35.25 0.28 16.70
N THR A 30 35.78 -0.14 17.84
CA THR A 30 35.01 -0.83 18.87
C THR A 30 34.14 0.18 19.61
N LEU A 31 32.85 -0.11 19.65
CA LEU A 31 31.88 0.62 20.44
C LEU A 31 31.39 -0.25 21.58
N THR A 32 31.30 0.36 22.75
CA THR A 32 30.59 -0.17 23.91
C THR A 32 29.28 0.58 24.03
N LEU A 33 28.16 -0.10 23.82
CA LEU A 33 26.86 0.51 24.05
C LEU A 33 26.56 0.42 25.54
N LYS A 34 26.48 1.59 26.20
CA LYS A 34 25.99 1.69 27.56
C LYS A 34 24.51 2.02 27.50
N VAL A 35 23.70 1.17 28.09
CA VAL A 35 22.30 1.46 28.39
C VAL A 35 22.28 1.87 29.85
N ASP A 36 22.02 3.17 30.08
CA ASP A 36 21.92 3.79 31.39
C ASP A 36 20.44 4.12 31.62
N LEU A 37 19.69 3.13 32.13
CA LEU A 37 18.34 3.34 32.62
C LEU A 37 18.40 3.58 34.13
N LEU A 38 17.48 4.38 34.66
CA LEU A 38 17.42 4.84 36.07
C LEU A 38 17.60 3.72 37.14
N PHE A 39 17.33 2.45 36.79
CA PHE A 39 17.50 1.27 37.64
C PHE A 39 18.30 0.12 36.98
N TRP A 40 18.88 0.34 35.80
CA TRP A 40 19.52 -0.71 35.02
C TRP A 40 20.72 -0.17 34.24
N ASP A 41 21.91 -0.43 34.77
CA ASP A 41 23.17 -0.22 34.06
C ASP A 41 23.55 -1.53 33.35
N SER A 42 23.51 -1.52 32.02
CA SER A 42 24.06 -2.64 31.23
C SER A 42 24.96 -2.14 30.12
N LYS A 43 26.13 -2.76 30.05
CA LYS A 43 27.14 -2.53 29.02
C LYS A 43 27.19 -3.76 28.13
N THR A 44 27.05 -3.56 26.83
CA THR A 44 27.37 -4.64 25.89
C THR A 44 28.88 -4.83 25.80
N PRO A 45 29.34 -6.06 25.48
CA PRO A 45 30.72 -6.30 25.11
C PRO A 45 31.18 -5.36 23.99
N PRO A 46 32.46 -4.98 23.94
CA PRO A 46 32.99 -4.15 22.87
C PRO A 46 32.78 -4.88 21.54
N MET A 47 31.99 -4.25 20.67
CA MET A 47 31.67 -4.77 19.35
C MET A 47 31.98 -3.72 18.30
N ALA A 48 32.39 -4.15 17.11
CA ALA A 48 32.69 -3.21 16.03
C ALA A 48 31.42 -2.44 15.63
N PHE A 49 31.55 -1.14 15.36
CA PHE A 49 30.41 -0.28 15.06
C PHE A 49 29.60 -0.76 13.86
N TYR A 50 30.26 -1.27 12.81
CA TYR A 50 29.56 -1.82 11.64
C TYR A 50 28.56 -2.93 12.01
N LEU A 51 28.86 -3.77 13.02
CA LEU A 51 27.94 -4.81 13.47
C LEU A 51 26.67 -4.21 14.09
N VAL A 52 26.82 -3.15 14.89
CA VAL A 52 25.68 -2.45 15.50
C VAL A 52 24.78 -1.88 14.39
N VAL A 53 25.39 -1.19 13.42
CA VAL A 53 24.67 -0.59 12.29
C VAL A 53 23.90 -1.66 11.50
N ILE A 54 24.53 -2.80 11.21
CA ILE A 54 23.89 -3.92 10.51
C ILE A 54 22.68 -4.46 11.31
N ILE A 55 22.83 -4.70 12.61
CA ILE A 55 21.74 -5.23 13.45
C ILE A 55 20.56 -4.26 13.49
N VAL A 56 20.81 -2.97 13.71
CA VAL A 56 19.76 -1.94 13.74
C VAL A 56 19.09 -1.82 12.38
N PHE A 57 19.86 -1.89 11.29
CA PHE A 57 19.32 -1.89 9.93
C PHE A 57 18.43 -3.10 9.65
N LEU A 58 18.85 -4.31 10.05
CA LEU A 58 18.05 -5.53 9.92
C LEU A 58 16.74 -5.43 10.72
N LEU A 59 16.79 -4.91 11.95
CA LEU A 59 15.59 -4.65 12.75
C LEU A 59 14.66 -3.65 12.06
N GLY A 60 15.22 -2.59 11.48
CA GLY A 60 14.47 -1.61 10.69
C GLY A 60 13.76 -2.25 9.49
N ILE A 61 14.46 -3.10 8.73
CA ILE A 61 13.87 -3.84 7.61
C ILE A 61 12.75 -4.76 8.08
N LEU A 62 12.96 -5.48 9.19
CA LEU A 62 11.93 -6.35 9.76
C LEU A 62 10.68 -5.55 10.13
N VAL A 63 10.83 -4.45 10.88
CA VAL A 63 9.71 -3.60 11.29
C VAL A 63 8.98 -3.03 10.08
N ALA A 64 9.71 -2.48 9.10
CA ALA A 64 9.11 -1.97 7.87
C ALA A 64 8.40 -3.07 7.06
N GLY A 65 8.99 -4.26 7.01
CA GLY A 65 8.40 -5.45 6.38
C GLY A 65 7.10 -5.86 7.05
N PHE A 66 7.08 -5.98 8.38
CA PHE A 66 5.88 -6.27 9.15
C PHE A 66 4.80 -5.21 8.92
N TYR A 67 5.15 -3.92 8.97
CA TYR A 67 4.20 -2.84 8.72
C TYR A 67 3.60 -2.92 7.30
N GLY A 68 4.45 -3.13 6.28
CA GLY A 68 4.01 -3.28 4.89
C GLY A 68 3.12 -4.50 4.67
N ILE A 69 3.41 -5.62 5.35
CA ILE A 69 2.57 -6.82 5.32
C ILE A 69 1.18 -6.52 5.90
N LEU A 70 1.12 -5.91 7.09
CA LEU A 70 -0.14 -5.54 7.76
C LEU A 70 -0.97 -4.58 6.90
N GLU A 71 -0.34 -3.59 6.31
CA GLU A 71 -0.99 -2.65 5.40
C GLU A 71 -1.54 -3.38 4.16
N ARG A 72 -0.75 -4.29 3.56
CA ARG A 72 -1.20 -5.07 2.41
C ARG A 72 -2.42 -5.95 2.72
N PHE A 73 -2.51 -6.50 3.92
CA PHE A 73 -3.71 -7.22 4.37
C PHE A 73 -4.93 -6.30 4.51
N LYS A 74 -4.76 -5.11 5.11
CA LYS A 74 -5.84 -4.11 5.21
C LYS A 74 -6.33 -3.67 3.83
N LEU A 75 -5.41 -3.40 2.90
CA LEU A 75 -5.73 -3.03 1.52
C LEU A 75 -6.48 -4.15 0.80
N LYS A 76 -6.04 -5.41 0.90
CA LYS A 76 -6.77 -6.55 0.32
C LYS A 76 -8.18 -6.68 0.89
N LYS A 77 -8.38 -6.47 2.19
CA LYS A 77 -9.71 -6.49 2.80
C LYS A 77 -10.59 -5.37 2.24
N LYS A 78 -10.06 -4.14 2.13
CA LYS A 78 -10.78 -3.00 1.56
C LYS A 78 -11.19 -3.24 0.11
N ILE A 79 -10.29 -3.79 -0.72
CA ILE A 79 -10.58 -4.15 -2.12
C ILE A 79 -11.73 -5.16 -2.20
N ARG A 80 -11.75 -6.18 -1.33
CA ARG A 80 -12.83 -7.18 -1.31
C ARG A 80 -14.18 -6.58 -0.93
N ILE A 81 -14.22 -5.66 0.03
CA ILE A 81 -15.46 -4.99 0.47
C ILE A 81 -16.02 -4.13 -0.68
N ILE A 82 -15.19 -3.24 -1.24
CA ILE A 82 -15.61 -2.34 -2.33
C ILE A 82 -16.06 -3.14 -3.56
N SER A 83 -15.37 -4.24 -3.88
CA SER A 83 -15.76 -5.10 -5.02
C SER A 83 -17.10 -5.81 -4.79
N LYS A 84 -17.40 -6.21 -3.54
CA LYS A 84 -18.72 -6.77 -3.19
C LYS A 84 -19.83 -5.72 -3.29
N GLU A 85 -19.63 -4.54 -2.72
CA GLU A 85 -20.59 -3.42 -2.80
C GLU A 85 -20.86 -3.03 -4.26
N LYS A 86 -19.83 -2.98 -5.09
CA LYS A 86 -19.99 -2.72 -6.53
C LYS A 86 -20.89 -3.76 -7.19
N LYS A 87 -20.64 -5.06 -6.93
CA LYS A 87 -21.43 -6.15 -7.50
C LYS A 87 -22.89 -6.13 -7.02
N GLU A 88 -23.13 -5.74 -5.77
CA GLU A 88 -24.47 -5.62 -5.19
C GLU A 88 -25.24 -4.46 -5.83
N LYS A 89 -24.63 -3.27 -5.93
CA LYS A 89 -25.21 -2.12 -6.64
C LYS A 89 -25.45 -2.41 -8.13
N ASP A 90 -24.53 -3.09 -8.81
CA ASP A 90 -24.71 -3.51 -10.20
C ASP A 90 -25.91 -4.46 -10.33
N LYS A 91 -26.17 -5.32 -9.34
CA LYS A 91 -27.32 -6.24 -9.32
C LYS A 91 -28.63 -5.50 -9.05
N GLU A 92 -28.64 -4.52 -8.16
CA GLU A 92 -29.81 -3.66 -7.90
C GLU A 92 -30.22 -2.90 -9.17
N LEU A 93 -29.26 -2.26 -9.84
CA LEU A 93 -29.51 -1.58 -11.12
C LEU A 93 -30.07 -2.53 -12.19
N ASN A 94 -29.56 -3.77 -12.25
CA ASN A 94 -30.05 -4.77 -13.21
C ASN A 94 -31.46 -5.27 -12.85
N SER A 95 -31.77 -5.42 -11.56
CA SER A 95 -33.13 -5.77 -11.14
C SER A 95 -34.14 -4.66 -11.43
N LEU A 96 -33.73 -3.39 -11.31
CA LEU A 96 -34.57 -2.23 -11.64
C LEU A 96 -34.76 -2.06 -13.15
N ARG A 97 -33.81 -2.48 -13.99
CA ARG A 97 -33.97 -2.52 -15.46
C ARG A 97 -34.83 -3.68 -15.96
N ASN A 98 -34.99 -4.74 -15.15
CA ASN A 98 -35.79 -5.91 -15.49
C ASN A 98 -37.19 -5.88 -14.86
N LEU A 99 -37.60 -4.79 -14.21
CA LEU A 99 -39.03 -4.56 -14.02
C LEU A 99 -39.66 -4.46 -15.41
N PRO A 100 -40.75 -5.21 -15.68
CA PRO A 100 -41.48 -5.06 -16.92
C PRO A 100 -41.85 -3.58 -17.03
N ILE A 101 -41.42 -2.95 -18.12
CA ILE A 101 -41.96 -1.68 -18.56
C ILE A 101 -43.47 -1.93 -18.62
N VAL A 102 -44.21 -1.42 -17.63
CA VAL A 102 -45.66 -1.51 -17.62
C VAL A 102 -46.07 -0.80 -18.89
N GLU A 103 -46.55 -1.62 -19.81
CA GLU A 103 -47.13 -1.31 -21.10
C GLU A 103 -48.12 -0.15 -20.96
N SER A 104 -47.66 1.10 -21.02
CA SER A 104 -48.51 2.19 -21.45
C SER A 104 -48.47 2.19 -22.98
N LYS A 105 -49.05 1.12 -23.56
CA LYS A 105 -49.58 1.18 -24.91
C LYS A 105 -50.65 2.24 -24.84
N ILE A 106 -50.26 3.46 -25.17
CA ILE A 106 -51.18 4.54 -25.45
C ILE A 106 -51.99 4.00 -26.63
N GLU A 107 -53.19 3.52 -26.35
CA GLU A 107 -54.21 3.30 -27.37
C GLU A 107 -54.42 4.65 -28.04
N ASP A 108 -53.75 4.81 -29.17
CA ASP A 108 -54.04 5.84 -30.15
C ASP A 108 -55.43 5.54 -30.69
N LYS A 109 -56.46 6.02 -29.98
CA LYS A 109 -57.77 6.25 -30.56
C LYS A 109 -57.61 7.40 -31.56
N GLY A 110 -57.18 7.03 -32.78
CA GLY A 110 -57.35 7.89 -33.94
C GLY A 110 -58.82 8.28 -34.07
N PRO A 111 -59.11 9.53 -34.47
CA PRO A 111 -60.47 10.03 -34.56
C PRO A 111 -61.27 9.18 -35.55
N GLU A 112 -62.44 8.73 -35.11
CA GLU A 112 -63.44 8.07 -35.95
C GLU A 112 -63.81 9.04 -37.08
N GLU A 113 -63.53 8.63 -38.32
CA GLU A 113 -64.09 9.27 -39.51
C GLU A 113 -65.60 9.01 -39.51
N GLU A 114 -66.38 10.02 -39.13
CA GLU A 114 -67.81 10.09 -39.42
C GLU A 114 -68.01 10.39 -40.91
N ASP A 115 -68.07 9.33 -41.71
CA ASP A 115 -68.79 9.33 -42.99
C ASP A 115 -70.26 8.94 -42.73
N GLN A 116 -71.19 9.90 -42.88
CA GLN A 116 -72.54 9.63 -43.38
C GLN A 116 -73.35 10.92 -43.70
N ASP A 117 -73.77 10.97 -44.98
CA ASP A 117 -74.95 11.59 -45.61
C ASP A 117 -75.09 13.12 -45.79
#